data_AF-A0A947NP76-F1
#
_entry.id   AF-A0A947NP76-F1
#
_cell.length_a   1.000
_cell.length_b   1.000
_cell.length_c   1.000
_cell.angle_alpha   90.00
_cell.angle_beta   90.00
_cell.angle_gamma   90.00
#
_symmetry.space_group_name_H-M   'P 1'
#
loop_
_entity.id
_entity.type
_entity.pdbx_description
1 polymer ?
#
loop_
_entity_poly.entity_id
_entity_poly.type
_entity_poly.pdbx_seq_one_letter_code
_entity_poly.pdbx_strand_id
1 'polypeptide(L)'
;MKNRFNLIDEPWIPVVDIGRASLNEIFARPEYRALGGTPVQKIALMKLLLGIAQAAATPADDAQWQDWGWQGMSQRVLEYLGQWHDRFFLYGESPFLQIPAIISAEAKPFGAVLPDVATGNTTVLTQSQAEKPLDDADKALLLITLMGFALGGKKADNRIVLSPGYQGKNNDKGKPSTGKPGPSVAHMGLLHSFCQGNSLLKSVWYNVVSHAELANLSMYSGGLGVPPWESMPKGEACPIALALRSSLMGRLIPLSRFCLFCERGLHYSEGIAHDSYKEGMYDPSITVNQSGNALKVFWANPEKRPWRELTSLLGFIAQQNSNYDCIQLRLSLPKAIRCHEDVAIWSGGLRVSSNAGEQYVSGSDDGVESLLWLEPDQLGEIWFSHFQQEMDALDSIGKSLYGCVMGYFKAQLIDGEKIAAQATNLFWQLCER
;
A
#
# COMPACT_ATOMS: atom_id res chain seq x y z
N MET A 1 -7.90 4.06 31.22
CA MET A 1 -8.80 3.38 30.25
C MET A 1 -8.57 1.88 30.37
N LYS A 2 -9.57 1.02 30.11
CA LYS A 2 -9.42 -0.44 30.23
C LYS A 2 -8.96 -1.05 28.89
N ASN A 3 -7.99 -1.96 28.94
CA ASN A 3 -7.56 -2.74 27.77
C ASN A 3 -8.74 -3.53 27.19
N ARG A 4 -8.98 -3.38 25.88
CA ARG A 4 -10.09 -4.04 25.17
C ARG A 4 -9.77 -4.18 23.69
N PHE A 5 -10.26 -5.28 23.10
CA PHE A 5 -10.09 -5.64 21.69
C PHE A 5 -8.62 -5.77 21.30
N ASN A 6 -8.02 -6.94 21.57
CA ASN A 6 -6.63 -7.21 21.20
C ASN A 6 -6.55 -7.72 19.76
N LEU A 7 -5.79 -7.06 18.89
CA LEU A 7 -5.66 -7.39 17.48
C LEU A 7 -4.99 -8.76 17.23
N ILE A 8 -4.32 -9.30 18.24
CA ILE A 8 -3.71 -10.64 18.19
C ILE A 8 -4.75 -11.74 18.34
N ASP A 9 -5.72 -11.54 19.23
CA ASP A 9 -6.68 -12.59 19.61
C ASP A 9 -8.02 -12.45 18.88
N GLU A 10 -8.47 -11.21 18.67
CA GLU A 10 -9.81 -10.92 18.14
C GLU A 10 -9.80 -10.92 16.60
N PRO A 11 -10.86 -11.42 15.94
CA PRO A 11 -10.94 -11.43 14.49
C PRO A 11 -11.24 -10.05 13.92
N TRP A 12 -10.33 -9.51 13.10
CA TRP A 12 -10.50 -8.20 12.47
C TRP A 12 -10.00 -8.09 11.02
N ILE A 13 -9.08 -8.96 10.61
CA ILE A 13 -8.45 -8.94 9.28
C ILE A 13 -9.37 -9.66 8.30
N PRO A 14 -9.87 -9.01 7.24
CA PRO A 14 -10.65 -9.68 6.22
C PRO A 14 -9.81 -10.71 5.46
N VAL A 15 -10.31 -11.94 5.35
CA VAL A 15 -9.70 -13.06 4.63
C VAL A 15 -10.73 -13.65 3.67
N VAL A 16 -10.32 -13.88 2.42
CA VAL A 16 -11.16 -14.43 1.37
C VAL A 16 -11.71 -15.80 1.79
N ASP A 17 -13.00 -16.03 1.58
CA ASP A 17 -13.76 -17.25 1.92
C ASP A 17 -13.85 -17.62 3.42
N ILE A 18 -13.25 -16.83 4.32
CA ILE A 18 -13.22 -17.11 5.76
C ILE A 18 -13.98 -16.06 6.58
N GLY A 19 -13.96 -14.79 6.16
CA GLY A 19 -14.53 -13.68 6.93
C GLY A 19 -13.45 -12.86 7.61
N ARG A 20 -13.52 -12.67 8.93
CA ARG A 20 -12.47 -11.96 9.69
C ARG A 20 -11.63 -12.95 10.49
N ALA A 21 -10.32 -12.71 10.53
CA ALA A 21 -9.35 -13.49 11.30
C ALA A 21 -8.50 -12.58 12.19
N SER A 22 -7.95 -13.14 13.27
CA SER A 22 -7.00 -12.44 14.15
C SER A 22 -5.56 -12.54 13.63
N LEU A 23 -4.62 -11.75 14.15
CA LEU A 23 -3.20 -11.89 13.75
C LEU A 23 -2.67 -13.29 14.11
N ASN A 24 -3.08 -13.85 15.25
CA ASN A 24 -2.69 -15.21 15.64
C ASN A 24 -3.17 -16.23 14.60
N GLU A 25 -4.42 -16.14 14.16
CA GLU A 25 -4.95 -17.04 13.12
C GLU A 25 -4.24 -16.86 11.77
N ILE A 26 -3.98 -15.62 11.33
CA ILE A 26 -3.25 -15.36 10.07
C ILE A 26 -1.88 -16.04 10.06
N PHE A 27 -1.17 -16.02 11.20
CA PHE A 27 0.15 -16.62 11.30
C PHE A 27 0.15 -18.10 11.70
N ALA A 28 -1.00 -18.67 12.11
CA ALA A 28 -1.11 -20.08 12.48
C ALA A 28 -1.79 -20.97 11.42
N ARG A 29 -2.59 -20.38 10.51
CA ARG A 29 -3.48 -21.09 9.58
C ARG A 29 -2.93 -21.08 8.14
N PRO A 30 -2.20 -22.12 7.68
CA PRO A 30 -1.70 -22.18 6.31
C PRO A 30 -2.80 -22.27 5.25
N GLU A 31 -4.03 -22.61 5.62
CA GLU A 31 -5.18 -22.69 4.72
C GLU A 31 -5.70 -21.32 4.24
N TYR A 32 -5.32 -20.22 4.89
CA TYR A 32 -5.77 -18.88 4.51
C TYR A 32 -5.04 -18.39 3.26
N ARG A 33 -5.79 -18.14 2.19
CA ARG A 33 -5.24 -17.93 0.85
C ARG A 33 -4.87 -16.48 0.53
N ALA A 34 -5.77 -15.55 0.86
CA ALA A 34 -5.65 -14.16 0.42
C ALA A 34 -6.37 -13.19 1.36
N LEU A 35 -5.90 -11.94 1.38
CA LEU A 35 -6.53 -10.85 2.10
C LEU A 35 -7.81 -10.41 1.37
N GLY A 36 -8.86 -10.15 2.14
CA GLY A 36 -10.09 -9.52 1.66
C GLY A 36 -10.04 -7.99 1.75
N GLY A 37 -11.17 -7.34 1.45
CA GLY A 37 -11.32 -5.89 1.51
C GLY A 37 -10.96 -5.17 0.22
N THR A 38 -10.85 -3.84 0.27
CA THR A 38 -10.47 -3.00 -0.88
C THR A 38 -8.97 -3.12 -1.19
N PRO A 39 -8.50 -2.76 -2.39
CA PRO A 39 -7.07 -2.80 -2.72
C PRO A 39 -6.19 -2.06 -1.71
N VAL A 40 -6.64 -0.91 -1.22
CA VAL A 40 -5.94 -0.11 -0.20
C VAL A 40 -5.85 -0.84 1.14
N GLN A 41 -6.94 -1.49 1.57
CA GLN A 41 -6.94 -2.29 2.80
C GLN A 41 -5.99 -3.48 2.69
N LYS A 42 -6.00 -4.20 1.56
CA LYS A 42 -5.08 -5.32 1.30
C LYS A 42 -3.62 -4.89 1.38
N ILE A 43 -3.26 -3.74 0.79
CA ILE A 43 -1.88 -3.21 0.84
C ILE A 43 -1.50 -2.85 2.27
N ALA A 44 -2.36 -2.12 2.99
CA ALA A 44 -2.06 -1.70 4.35
C ALA A 44 -1.91 -2.91 5.31
N LEU A 45 -2.74 -3.94 5.13
CA LEU A 45 -2.63 -5.21 5.85
C LEU A 45 -1.37 -5.99 5.47
N MET A 46 -1.05 -6.14 4.18
CA MET A 46 0.19 -6.79 3.74
C MET A 46 1.42 -6.12 4.37
N LYS A 47 1.45 -4.78 4.39
CA LYS A 47 2.53 -4.03 5.04
C LYS A 47 2.58 -4.23 6.55
N LEU A 48 1.43 -4.31 7.23
CA LEU A 48 1.39 -4.65 8.65
C LEU A 48 1.97 -6.04 8.91
N LEU A 49 1.53 -7.04 8.13
CA LEU A 49 2.01 -8.41 8.26
C LEU A 49 3.52 -8.51 7.99
N LEU A 50 4.02 -7.79 6.98
CA LEU A 50 5.46 -7.67 6.72
C LEU A 50 6.20 -6.96 7.85
N GLY A 51 5.65 -5.89 8.41
CA GLY A 51 6.25 -5.18 9.54
C GLY A 51 6.40 -6.08 10.77
N ILE A 52 5.37 -6.89 11.07
CA ILE A 52 5.40 -7.88 12.15
C ILE A 52 6.42 -8.99 11.82
N ALA A 53 6.37 -9.56 10.61
CA ALA A 53 7.28 -10.63 10.19
C ALA A 53 8.75 -10.21 10.21
N GLN A 54 9.04 -8.98 9.77
CA GLN A 54 10.39 -8.44 9.84
C GLN A 54 10.84 -8.22 11.28
N ALA A 55 10.02 -7.60 12.13
CA ALA A 55 10.39 -7.38 13.52
C ALA A 55 10.65 -8.70 14.29
N ALA A 56 9.90 -9.75 13.97
CA ALA A 56 10.03 -11.06 14.61
C ALA A 56 11.15 -11.93 14.00
N ALA A 57 11.35 -11.85 12.68
CA ALA A 57 12.06 -12.86 11.92
C ALA A 57 12.68 -12.30 10.61
N THR A 58 13.37 -11.16 10.65
CA THR A 58 14.22 -10.75 9.52
C THR A 58 15.39 -11.74 9.37
N PRO A 59 15.50 -12.43 8.22
CA PRO A 59 16.64 -13.32 7.98
C PRO A 59 17.90 -12.52 7.68
N ALA A 60 19.06 -13.05 8.02
CA ALA A 60 20.36 -12.46 7.71
C ALA A 60 20.59 -12.37 6.19
N ASP A 61 20.26 -13.44 5.48
CA ASP A 61 20.44 -13.61 4.04
C ASP A 61 19.41 -14.60 3.47
N ASP A 62 19.52 -14.87 2.16
CA ASP A 62 18.65 -15.82 1.45
C ASP A 62 18.79 -17.27 1.94
N ALA A 63 19.97 -17.67 2.44
CA ALA A 63 20.19 -19.03 2.91
C ALA A 63 19.42 -19.27 4.21
N GLN A 64 19.47 -18.31 5.15
CA GLN A 64 18.67 -18.36 6.37
C GLN A 64 17.18 -18.22 6.07
N TRP A 65 16.80 -17.35 5.14
CA TRP A 65 15.42 -17.21 4.69
C TRP A 65 14.85 -18.56 4.19
N GLN A 66 15.65 -19.29 3.41
CA GLN A 66 15.28 -20.60 2.86
C GLN A 66 15.25 -21.70 3.94
N ASP A 67 16.25 -21.73 4.83
CA ASP A 67 16.34 -22.70 5.93
C ASP A 67 15.15 -22.61 6.89
N TRP A 68 14.72 -21.40 7.23
CA TRP A 68 13.56 -21.22 8.10
C TRP A 68 12.25 -21.63 7.44
N GLY A 69 12.11 -21.39 6.14
CA GLY A 69 10.83 -21.55 5.46
C GLY A 69 9.72 -20.66 6.02
N TRP A 70 8.52 -20.77 5.46
CA TRP A 70 7.36 -20.05 5.99
C TRP A 70 6.97 -20.55 7.39
N GLN A 71 7.23 -21.83 7.73
CA GLN A 71 6.95 -22.41 9.04
C GLN A 71 7.82 -21.78 10.13
N GLY A 72 9.13 -21.66 9.89
CA GLY A 72 10.05 -21.05 10.84
C GLY A 72 9.77 -19.55 11.02
N MET A 73 9.38 -18.84 9.95
CA MET A 73 8.90 -17.47 10.05
C MET A 73 7.63 -17.39 10.91
N SER A 74 6.61 -18.20 10.60
CA SER A 74 5.34 -18.27 11.31
C SER A 74 5.54 -18.50 12.82
N GLN A 75 6.34 -19.48 13.21
CA GLN A 75 6.62 -19.78 14.62
C GLN A 75 7.21 -18.57 15.36
N ARG A 76 8.25 -17.94 14.79
CA ARG A 76 8.90 -16.76 15.40
C ARG A 76 7.94 -15.58 15.51
N VAL A 77 7.07 -15.39 14.52
CA VAL A 77 6.04 -14.36 14.57
C VAL A 77 5.05 -14.61 15.71
N LEU A 78 4.58 -15.84 15.88
CA LEU A 78 3.65 -16.18 16.97
C LEU A 78 4.29 -15.96 18.34
N GLU A 79 5.56 -16.34 18.52
CA GLU A 79 6.34 -16.08 19.74
C GLU A 79 6.49 -14.57 20.00
N TYR A 80 6.82 -13.80 18.95
CA TYR A 80 6.95 -12.34 19.02
C TYR A 80 5.62 -11.65 19.37
N LEU A 81 4.51 -12.07 18.76
CA LEU A 81 3.18 -11.53 19.10
C LEU A 81 2.82 -11.83 20.55
N GLY A 82 3.16 -13.02 21.05
CA GLY A 82 3.04 -13.34 22.47
C GLY A 82 3.84 -12.42 23.38
N GLN A 83 5.09 -12.10 23.01
CA GLN A 83 5.95 -11.15 23.74
C GLN A 83 5.36 -9.73 23.77
N TRP A 84 4.78 -9.28 22.65
CA TRP A 84 4.29 -7.90 22.51
C TRP A 84 2.77 -7.76 22.72
N HIS A 85 2.14 -8.78 23.30
CA HIS A 85 0.67 -8.89 23.44
C HIS A 85 0.00 -7.61 23.96
N ASP A 86 0.57 -7.03 25.02
CA ASP A 86 0.04 -5.83 25.68
C ASP A 86 0.05 -4.56 24.79
N ARG A 87 0.81 -4.55 23.69
CA ARG A 87 0.90 -3.41 22.77
C ARG A 87 -0.10 -3.46 21.63
N PHE A 88 -0.83 -4.57 21.48
CA PHE A 88 -1.81 -4.80 20.42
C PHE A 88 -3.27 -4.62 20.89
N PHE A 89 -3.51 -4.03 22.06
CA PHE A 89 -4.86 -3.60 22.42
C PHE A 89 -5.27 -2.34 21.66
N LEU A 90 -6.41 -2.38 20.97
CA LEU A 90 -6.95 -1.21 20.24
C LEU A 90 -7.33 -0.07 21.19
N TYR A 91 -7.74 -0.41 22.42
CA TYR A 91 -8.07 0.52 23.48
C TYR A 91 -7.28 0.19 24.73
N GLY A 92 -6.82 1.19 25.48
CA GLY A 92 -6.04 0.97 26.68
C GLY A 92 -5.24 2.22 27.07
N GLU A 93 -4.25 2.04 27.93
CA GLU A 93 -3.30 3.11 28.27
C GLU A 93 -2.27 3.35 27.15
N SER A 94 -1.86 2.27 26.48
CA SER A 94 -0.97 2.30 25.31
C SER A 94 -1.70 1.74 24.08
N PRO A 95 -2.73 2.45 23.57
CA PRO A 95 -3.56 1.94 22.48
C PRO A 95 -2.74 1.75 21.20
N PHE A 96 -2.94 0.61 20.54
CA PHE A 96 -2.20 0.20 19.36
C PHE A 96 -2.24 1.31 18.29
N LEU A 97 -1.06 1.76 17.86
CA LEU A 97 -0.80 2.80 16.85
C LEU A 97 -1.58 4.13 17.01
N GLN A 98 -2.08 4.40 18.22
CA GLN A 98 -2.76 5.66 18.54
C GLN A 98 -1.87 6.54 19.43
N ILE A 99 -2.05 7.85 19.34
CA ILE A 99 -1.26 8.84 20.07
C ILE A 99 -2.17 9.58 21.06
N PRO A 100 -2.22 9.20 22.34
CA PRO A 100 -3.04 9.87 23.35
C PRO A 100 -2.80 11.39 23.44
N ALA A 101 -1.58 11.85 23.15
CA ALA A 101 -1.20 13.25 23.23
C ALA A 101 -1.95 14.17 22.24
N ILE A 102 -2.62 13.62 21.20
CA ILE A 102 -3.40 14.44 20.25
C ILE A 102 -4.86 14.64 20.63
N ILE A 103 -5.27 14.31 21.87
CA ILE A 103 -6.67 14.45 22.34
C ILE A 103 -7.24 15.87 22.19
N SER A 104 -6.40 16.89 22.08
CA SER A 104 -6.81 18.29 21.85
C SER A 104 -7.12 18.62 20.38
N ALA A 105 -6.81 17.72 19.44
CA ALA A 105 -7.17 17.89 18.04
C ALA A 105 -8.69 17.84 17.87
N GLU A 106 -9.22 18.54 16.88
CA GLU A 106 -10.64 18.44 16.55
C GLU A 106 -11.00 16.98 16.20
N ALA A 107 -12.04 16.45 16.86
CA ALA A 107 -12.56 15.12 16.55
C ALA A 107 -13.33 15.15 15.22
N LYS A 108 -13.07 14.17 14.35
CA LYS A 108 -13.76 13.98 13.08
C LYS A 108 -14.58 12.69 13.11
N PRO A 109 -15.75 12.64 12.46
CA PRO A 109 -16.47 11.37 12.27
C PRO A 109 -15.62 10.42 11.41
N PHE A 110 -15.82 9.11 11.56
CA PHE A 110 -15.04 8.11 10.82
C PHE A 110 -15.23 8.22 9.32
N GLY A 111 -16.46 8.51 8.86
CA GLY A 111 -16.77 8.74 7.45
C GLY A 111 -15.93 9.86 6.83
N ALA A 112 -15.49 10.85 7.61
CA ALA A 112 -14.66 11.93 7.08
C ALA A 112 -13.31 11.43 6.57
N VAL A 113 -12.78 10.33 7.10
CA VAL A 113 -11.48 9.79 6.73
C VAL A 113 -11.56 8.53 5.84
N LEU A 114 -12.76 8.14 5.44
CA LEU A 114 -13.02 7.05 4.51
C LEU A 114 -13.21 7.60 3.09
N PRO A 115 -12.38 7.23 2.10
CA PRO A 115 -12.46 7.77 0.74
C PRO A 115 -13.78 7.46 0.01
N ASP A 116 -14.42 6.36 0.35
CA ASP A 116 -15.64 5.82 -0.24
C ASP A 116 -16.93 6.34 0.40
N VAL A 117 -16.82 7.06 1.51
CA VAL A 117 -17.96 7.62 2.25
C VAL A 117 -18.15 9.10 1.88
N ALA A 118 -19.35 9.44 1.41
CA ALA A 118 -19.72 10.81 1.12
C ALA A 118 -19.89 11.60 2.42
N THR A 119 -19.19 12.72 2.55
CA THR A 119 -19.24 13.58 3.74
C THR A 119 -19.37 15.05 3.38
N GLY A 120 -19.90 15.86 4.31
CA GLY A 120 -20.11 17.29 4.11
C GLY A 120 -21.14 17.56 3.00
N ASN A 121 -20.70 18.26 1.95
CA ASN A 121 -21.57 18.69 0.84
C ASN A 121 -21.63 17.66 -0.32
N THR A 122 -20.95 16.52 -0.19
CA THR A 122 -20.95 15.48 -1.23
C THR A 122 -22.28 14.73 -1.25
N THR A 123 -22.92 14.68 -2.42
CA THR A 123 -24.16 13.93 -2.62
C THR A 123 -23.93 12.42 -2.45
N VAL A 124 -24.76 11.78 -1.64
CA VAL A 124 -24.85 10.32 -1.54
C VAL A 124 -25.59 9.80 -2.77
N LEU A 125 -24.90 9.13 -3.69
CA LEU A 125 -25.50 8.52 -4.87
C LEU A 125 -25.97 7.09 -4.60
N THR A 126 -25.22 6.35 -3.78
CA THR A 126 -25.51 4.95 -3.44
C THR A 126 -25.45 4.72 -1.93
N GLN A 127 -26.13 3.67 -1.45
CA GLN A 127 -26.14 3.31 -0.02
C GLN A 127 -24.75 2.91 0.51
N SER A 128 -23.82 2.52 -0.37
CA SER A 128 -22.44 2.23 0.02
C SER A 128 -21.68 3.49 0.45
N GLN A 129 -22.06 4.66 -0.04
CA GLN A 129 -21.45 5.96 0.28
C GLN A 129 -22.00 6.59 1.55
N ALA A 130 -23.06 6.02 2.14
CA ALA A 130 -23.59 6.47 3.41
C ALA A 130 -22.69 6.00 4.56
N GLU A 131 -22.38 6.90 5.50
CA GLU A 131 -21.61 6.55 6.70
C GLU A 131 -22.36 5.48 7.51
N LYS A 132 -21.63 4.44 7.91
CA LYS A 132 -22.14 3.34 8.75
C LYS A 132 -21.37 3.32 10.07
N PRO A 133 -22.01 2.90 11.19
CA PRO A 133 -21.28 2.63 12.42
C PRO A 133 -20.18 1.59 12.16
N LEU A 134 -18.96 1.91 12.59
CA LEU A 134 -17.85 0.96 12.55
C LEU A 134 -17.81 0.16 13.85
N ASP A 135 -17.69 -1.16 13.73
CA ASP A 135 -17.29 -1.99 14.87
C ASP A 135 -15.77 -1.86 15.12
N ASP A 136 -15.26 -2.54 16.14
CA ASP A 136 -13.86 -2.40 16.52
C ASP A 136 -12.90 -3.03 15.51
N ALA A 137 -13.35 -4.04 14.75
CA ALA A 137 -12.56 -4.62 13.67
C ALA A 137 -12.42 -3.63 12.50
N ASP A 138 -13.52 -2.98 12.11
CA ASP A 138 -13.49 -1.95 11.07
C ASP A 138 -12.67 -0.73 11.49
N LYS A 139 -12.71 -0.36 12.77
CA LYS A 139 -11.85 0.70 13.32
C LYS A 139 -10.37 0.31 13.28
N ALA A 140 -10.02 -0.93 13.65
CA ALA A 140 -8.64 -1.41 13.54
C ALA A 140 -8.15 -1.35 12.09
N LEU A 141 -8.97 -1.80 11.15
CA LEU A 141 -8.66 -1.75 9.72
C LEU A 141 -8.50 -0.31 9.21
N LEU A 142 -9.42 0.59 9.58
CA LEU A 142 -9.33 2.02 9.27
C LEU A 142 -8.03 2.63 9.80
N LEU A 143 -7.66 2.31 11.05
CA LEU A 143 -6.44 2.84 11.67
C LEU A 143 -5.21 2.43 10.88
N ILE A 144 -5.06 1.15 10.54
CA ILE A 144 -3.94 0.63 9.75
C ILE A 144 -3.88 1.31 8.37
N THR A 145 -5.02 1.44 7.70
CA THR A 145 -5.10 2.14 6.42
C THR A 145 -4.61 3.59 6.53
N LEU A 146 -5.04 4.33 7.56
CA LEU A 146 -4.66 5.72 7.77
C LEU A 146 -3.15 5.95 7.99
N MET A 147 -2.41 4.92 8.41
CA MET A 147 -0.97 5.04 8.66
C MET A 147 -0.16 5.37 7.41
N GLY A 148 -0.65 4.97 6.23
CA GLY A 148 0.02 5.21 4.96
C GLY A 148 -0.87 5.71 3.81
N PHE A 149 -2.19 5.52 3.91
CA PHE A 149 -3.16 5.87 2.86
C PHE A 149 -4.08 7.05 3.18
N ALA A 150 -3.75 7.81 4.22
CA ALA A 150 -4.46 9.04 4.51
C ALA A 150 -4.41 10.01 3.32
N LEU A 151 -5.57 10.48 2.87
CA LEU A 151 -5.64 11.47 1.79
C LEU A 151 -5.14 12.85 2.26
N GLY A 152 -4.59 13.62 1.32
CA GLY A 152 -4.26 15.02 1.53
C GLY A 152 -5.52 15.88 1.67
N GLY A 153 -5.44 16.96 2.45
CA GLY A 153 -6.57 17.87 2.62
C GLY A 153 -6.69 18.53 3.99
N LYS A 154 -7.75 19.29 4.20
CA LYS A 154 -7.98 20.10 5.41
C LYS A 154 -8.56 19.34 6.60
N LYS A 155 -8.74 18.03 6.46
CA LYS A 155 -9.35 17.18 7.51
C LYS A 155 -8.43 16.99 8.72
N ALA A 156 -7.12 17.01 8.52
CA ALA A 156 -6.13 16.91 9.60
C ALA A 156 -6.03 18.23 10.37
N ASP A 157 -6.12 18.17 11.70
CA ASP A 157 -5.95 19.34 12.55
C ASP A 157 -4.45 19.63 12.77
N ASN A 158 -3.90 20.41 11.85
CA ASN A 158 -2.49 20.80 11.83
C ASN A 158 -2.12 21.91 12.82
N ARG A 159 -3.08 22.38 13.65
CA ARG A 159 -2.76 23.23 14.80
C ARG A 159 -2.10 22.44 15.93
N ILE A 160 -2.34 21.13 15.98
CA ILE A 160 -1.76 20.25 16.98
C ILE A 160 -0.37 19.81 16.51
N VAL A 161 0.65 20.26 17.23
CA VAL A 161 2.05 19.93 17.01
C VAL A 161 2.61 19.37 18.33
N LEU A 162 3.14 18.15 18.28
CA LEU A 162 3.66 17.47 19.48
C LEU A 162 5.16 17.72 19.69
N SER A 163 5.91 17.90 18.61
CA SER A 163 7.35 18.13 18.65
C SER A 163 7.64 19.63 18.83
N PRO A 164 8.37 20.03 19.90
CA PRO A 164 8.72 21.43 20.12
C PRO A 164 9.43 22.06 18.91
N GLY A 165 8.93 23.20 18.45
CA GLY A 165 9.51 23.95 17.34
C GLY A 165 9.24 23.38 15.94
N TYR A 166 8.51 22.28 15.79
CA TYR A 166 8.25 21.66 14.50
C TYR A 166 7.38 22.54 13.59
N GLN A 167 7.93 22.91 12.43
CA GLN A 167 7.26 23.77 11.44
C GLN A 167 6.63 22.99 10.28
N GLY A 168 6.76 21.66 10.24
CA GLY A 168 6.33 20.85 9.09
C GLY A 168 4.81 20.83 8.85
N LYS A 169 4.01 21.32 9.82
CA LYS A 169 2.56 21.51 9.70
C LYS A 169 2.15 22.95 9.39
N ASN A 170 3.09 23.87 9.19
CA ASN A 170 2.81 25.27 8.88
C ASN A 170 3.13 25.55 7.40
N ASN A 171 2.40 26.49 6.80
CA ASN A 171 2.73 27.04 5.50
C ASN A 171 3.75 28.19 5.62
N ASP A 172 4.19 28.72 4.48
CA ASP A 172 5.18 29.81 4.41
C ASP A 172 4.76 31.11 5.15
N LYS A 173 3.47 31.23 5.50
CA LYS A 173 2.91 32.35 6.26
C LYS A 173 2.77 32.04 7.76
N GLY A 174 3.32 30.92 8.23
CA GLY A 174 3.25 30.47 9.62
C GLY A 174 1.88 29.96 10.06
N LYS A 175 0.91 29.79 9.14
CA LYS A 175 -0.42 29.26 9.46
C LYS A 175 -0.47 27.75 9.28
N PRO A 176 -1.37 27.01 9.94
CA PRO A 176 -1.58 25.59 9.68
C PRO A 176 -1.76 25.32 8.18
N SER A 177 -0.98 24.38 7.67
CA SER A 177 -0.99 23.95 6.28
C SER A 177 -2.08 22.90 6.02
N THR A 178 -2.40 22.68 4.75
CA THR A 178 -3.21 21.54 4.32
C THR A 178 -2.43 20.26 4.52
N GLY A 179 -3.08 19.20 5.03
CA GLY A 179 -2.44 17.93 5.26
C GLY A 179 -1.91 17.30 3.97
N LYS A 180 -0.69 16.76 4.00
CA LYS A 180 -0.07 16.06 2.87
C LYS A 180 -0.60 14.64 2.73
N PRO A 181 -0.68 14.10 1.51
CA PRO A 181 -1.02 12.69 1.31
C PRO A 181 -0.07 11.76 2.04
N GLY A 182 -0.60 10.62 2.48
CA GLY A 182 0.21 9.54 3.03
C GLY A 182 1.19 8.98 1.98
N PRO A 183 2.33 8.42 2.43
CA PRO A 183 3.39 7.95 1.55
C PRO A 183 2.98 6.81 0.60
N SER A 184 1.86 6.12 0.86
CA SER A 184 1.33 5.06 -0.01
C SER A 184 0.34 5.58 -1.07
N VAL A 185 -0.05 6.86 -1.01
CA VAL A 185 -0.95 7.48 -2.01
C VAL A 185 -0.15 8.38 -2.96
N ALA A 186 0.78 9.18 -2.41
CA ALA A 186 1.47 10.24 -3.13
C ALA A 186 0.48 11.16 -3.88
N HIS A 187 0.74 11.54 -5.14
CA HIS A 187 -0.04 12.58 -5.83
C HIS A 187 -1.39 12.07 -6.37
N MET A 188 -1.41 10.93 -7.07
CA MET A 188 -2.58 10.42 -7.80
C MET A 188 -2.99 9.00 -7.39
N GLY A 189 -2.37 8.45 -6.34
CA GLY A 189 -2.57 7.06 -5.94
C GLY A 189 -1.59 6.12 -6.60
N LEU A 190 -0.68 5.56 -5.82
CA LEU A 190 0.37 4.66 -6.31
C LEU A 190 -0.20 3.28 -6.65
N LEU A 191 0.40 2.61 -7.63
CA LEU A 191 0.20 1.20 -7.90
C LEU A 191 1.24 0.38 -7.12
N HIS A 192 0.78 -0.46 -6.19
CA HIS A 192 1.60 -1.34 -5.38
C HIS A 192 1.55 -2.77 -5.90
N SER A 193 2.67 -3.49 -5.85
CA SER A 193 2.80 -4.86 -6.32
C SER A 193 3.56 -5.75 -5.33
N PHE A 194 3.07 -6.97 -5.13
CA PHE A 194 3.62 -7.97 -4.24
C PHE A 194 3.56 -9.36 -4.90
N CYS A 195 4.49 -10.24 -4.54
CA CYS A 195 4.31 -11.66 -4.84
C CYS A 195 3.25 -12.24 -3.91
N GLN A 196 2.39 -13.11 -4.43
CA GLN A 196 1.36 -13.80 -3.67
C GLN A 196 1.54 -15.31 -3.89
N GLY A 197 1.70 -16.05 -2.81
CA GLY A 197 1.75 -17.51 -2.85
C GLY A 197 0.36 -18.13 -2.78
N ASN A 198 0.30 -19.46 -2.68
CA ASN A 198 -0.95 -20.20 -2.45
C ASN A 198 -1.54 -20.04 -1.03
N SER A 199 -0.81 -19.39 -0.12
CA SER A 199 -1.28 -18.99 1.21
C SER A 199 -0.77 -17.60 1.60
N LEU A 200 -1.43 -16.99 2.60
CA LEU A 200 -1.00 -15.73 3.21
C LEU A 200 0.38 -15.85 3.86
N LEU A 201 0.65 -16.96 4.56
CA LEU A 201 1.95 -17.22 5.17
C LEU A 201 3.08 -17.20 4.15
N LYS A 202 2.90 -17.86 3.00
CA LYS A 202 3.87 -17.85 1.92
C LYS A 202 3.97 -16.49 1.24
N SER A 203 2.83 -15.81 1.06
CA SER A 203 2.82 -14.44 0.53
C SER A 203 3.65 -13.49 1.40
N VAL A 204 3.50 -13.55 2.72
CA VAL A 204 4.33 -12.77 3.65
C VAL A 204 5.79 -13.21 3.55
N TRP A 205 6.06 -14.50 3.62
CA TRP A 205 7.42 -15.07 3.59
C TRP A 205 8.21 -14.70 2.33
N TYR A 206 7.60 -14.77 1.14
CA TYR A 206 8.24 -14.36 -0.11
C TYR A 206 8.62 -12.87 -0.12
N ASN A 207 7.81 -12.02 0.54
CA ASN A 207 8.02 -10.57 0.54
C ASN A 207 8.86 -10.07 1.73
N VAL A 208 9.29 -10.95 2.64
CA VAL A 208 10.29 -10.60 3.66
C VAL A 208 11.63 -10.31 2.99
N VAL A 209 12.24 -9.20 3.36
CA VAL A 209 13.56 -8.72 2.93
C VAL A 209 14.59 -9.05 3.99
N SER A 210 15.70 -9.69 3.61
CA SER A 210 16.82 -10.01 4.50
C SER A 210 17.66 -8.79 4.86
N HIS A 211 18.48 -8.90 5.91
CA HIS A 211 19.46 -7.86 6.24
C HIS A 211 20.46 -7.60 5.11
N ALA A 212 20.91 -8.66 4.41
CA ALA A 212 21.81 -8.54 3.28
C ALA A 212 21.18 -7.78 2.09
N GLU A 213 19.92 -8.09 1.75
CA GLU A 213 19.20 -7.36 0.70
C GLU A 213 18.97 -5.91 1.09
N LEU A 214 18.57 -5.65 2.34
CA LEU A 214 18.31 -4.30 2.83
C LEU A 214 19.57 -3.43 2.87
N ALA A 215 20.73 -4.01 3.17
CA ALA A 215 22.01 -3.30 3.11
C ALA A 215 22.35 -2.79 1.69
N ASN A 216 21.80 -3.42 0.66
CA ASN A 216 21.96 -2.99 -0.73
C ASN A 216 20.95 -1.90 -1.15
N LEU A 217 19.99 -1.55 -0.30
CA LEU A 217 19.00 -0.50 -0.55
C LEU A 217 19.44 0.82 0.09
N SER A 218 20.28 1.58 -0.61
CA SER A 218 20.88 2.83 -0.12
C SER A 218 19.88 3.90 0.33
N MET A 219 18.62 3.85 -0.15
CA MET A 219 17.57 4.77 0.28
C MET A 219 17.15 4.58 1.75
N TYR A 220 17.33 3.38 2.32
CA TYR A 220 17.03 3.11 3.73
C TYR A 220 18.28 3.17 4.60
N SER A 221 18.81 4.37 4.82
CA SER A 221 20.00 4.58 5.65
C SER A 221 19.82 4.17 7.12
N GLY A 222 18.58 4.10 7.61
CA GLY A 222 18.21 3.56 8.92
C GLY A 222 18.05 2.04 8.96
N GLY A 223 18.31 1.34 7.85
CA GLY A 223 18.14 -0.11 7.73
C GLY A 223 16.70 -0.53 7.99
N LEU A 224 16.53 -1.60 8.78
CA LEU A 224 15.20 -2.15 9.05
C LEU A 224 14.35 -1.17 9.86
N GLY A 225 14.93 -0.55 10.88
CA GLY A 225 14.20 0.24 11.87
C GLY A 225 13.45 -0.61 12.89
N VAL A 226 12.77 0.07 13.82
CA VAL A 226 12.00 -0.54 14.91
C VAL A 226 10.52 -0.21 14.71
N PRO A 227 9.60 -1.17 14.81
CA PRO A 227 8.18 -0.89 14.58
C PRO A 227 7.60 -0.01 15.69
N PRO A 228 6.57 0.81 15.38
CA PRO A 228 6.08 1.75 16.37
C PRO A 228 5.45 1.10 17.60
N TRP A 229 4.86 -0.09 17.49
CA TRP A 229 4.30 -0.80 18.65
C TRP A 229 5.38 -1.26 19.64
N GLU A 230 6.65 -1.38 19.23
CA GLU A 230 7.74 -1.58 20.19
C GLU A 230 8.14 -0.24 20.81
N SER A 231 8.36 0.77 19.97
CA SER A 231 8.81 2.11 20.38
C SER A 231 7.99 3.20 19.68
N MET A 232 6.98 3.72 20.36
CA MET A 232 6.07 4.72 19.78
C MET A 232 6.75 6.11 19.74
N PRO A 233 6.64 6.84 18.61
CA PRO A 233 7.13 8.22 18.56
C PRO A 233 6.30 9.11 19.49
N LYS A 234 6.97 10.06 20.15
CA LYS A 234 6.32 11.07 20.99
C LYS A 234 5.75 12.25 20.19
N GLY A 235 6.18 12.39 18.95
CA GLY A 235 5.81 13.47 18.04
C GLY A 235 6.47 13.32 16.67
N GLU A 236 6.16 14.24 15.78
CA GLU A 236 6.54 14.30 14.36
C GLU A 236 8.05 14.24 14.07
N ALA A 237 8.89 14.74 14.99
CA ALA A 237 10.33 14.91 14.78
C ALA A 237 11.18 14.49 16.00
N CYS A 238 10.64 13.65 16.88
CA CYS A 238 11.44 13.03 17.95
C CYS A 238 12.43 12.00 17.36
N PRO A 239 13.48 11.56 18.10
CA PRO A 239 14.48 10.62 17.58
C PRO A 239 13.89 9.34 16.96
N ILE A 240 12.83 8.79 17.55
CA ILE A 240 12.11 7.62 17.01
C ILE A 240 11.47 7.94 15.66
N ALA A 241 10.80 9.09 15.54
CA ALA A 241 10.18 9.51 14.28
C ALA A 241 11.22 9.74 13.18
N LEU A 242 12.37 10.34 13.53
CA LEU A 242 13.47 10.54 12.58
C LEU A 242 14.08 9.22 12.12
N ALA A 243 14.25 8.24 13.02
CA ALA A 243 14.72 6.90 12.67
C ALA A 243 13.73 6.16 11.75
N LEU A 244 12.42 6.30 11.99
CA LEU A 244 11.41 5.72 11.12
C LEU A 244 11.50 6.28 9.70
N ARG A 245 11.67 7.59 9.52
CA ARG A 245 11.73 8.25 8.19
C ARG A 245 12.78 7.67 7.25
N SER A 246 13.87 7.12 7.78
CA SER A 246 14.98 6.57 6.99
C SER A 246 15.03 5.04 6.95
N SER A 247 14.01 4.35 7.46
CA SER A 247 13.99 2.89 7.61
C SER A 247 12.90 2.22 6.78
N LEU A 248 13.08 0.93 6.47
CA LEU A 248 12.04 0.11 5.84
C LEU A 248 10.77 0.06 6.72
N MET A 249 10.92 -0.04 8.04
CA MET A 249 9.79 -0.09 8.97
C MET A 249 8.94 1.18 8.91
N GLY A 250 9.54 2.36 8.74
CA GLY A 250 8.79 3.60 8.51
C GLY A 250 8.16 3.71 7.13
N ARG A 251 8.44 2.81 6.18
CA ARG A 251 7.65 2.64 4.95
C ARG A 251 6.49 1.66 5.13
N LEU A 252 6.71 0.58 5.86
CA LEU A 252 5.68 -0.41 6.16
C LEU A 252 4.60 0.16 7.08
N ILE A 253 5.00 0.86 8.16
CA ILE A 253 4.11 1.45 9.17
C ILE A 253 4.50 2.93 9.39
N PRO A 254 4.07 3.83 8.49
CA PRO A 254 4.62 5.18 8.44
C PRO A 254 4.20 6.09 9.58
N LEU A 255 3.06 5.83 10.23
CA LEU A 255 2.40 6.77 11.13
C LEU A 255 2.27 8.17 10.49
N SER A 256 1.88 8.26 9.20
CA SER A 256 1.70 9.56 8.52
C SER A 256 0.54 10.38 9.08
N ARG A 257 -0.26 9.76 9.96
CA ARG A 257 -1.30 10.39 10.75
C ARG A 257 -1.15 10.00 12.20
N PHE A 258 -1.35 10.97 13.08
CA PHE A 258 -1.61 10.70 14.48
C PHE A 258 -3.12 10.62 14.67
N CYS A 259 -3.55 9.50 15.25
CA CYS A 259 -4.95 9.16 15.45
C CYS A 259 -5.17 8.84 16.93
N LEU A 260 -6.35 9.18 17.45
CA LEU A 260 -6.83 8.70 18.75
C LEU A 260 -8.34 8.56 18.69
N PHE A 261 -8.86 7.37 18.93
CA PHE A 261 -10.30 7.13 18.90
C PHE A 261 -11.03 7.83 20.04
N CYS A 262 -12.23 8.30 19.73
CA CYS A 262 -13.21 8.78 20.68
C CYS A 262 -14.58 8.15 20.36
N GLU A 263 -15.60 8.42 21.18
CA GLU A 263 -16.89 7.70 21.13
C GLU A 263 -17.55 7.70 19.74
N ARG A 264 -17.43 8.79 18.98
CA ARG A 264 -18.11 8.98 17.68
C ARG A 264 -17.15 9.24 16.51
N GLY A 265 -15.87 8.96 16.67
CA GLY A 265 -14.88 9.28 15.65
C GLY A 265 -13.44 9.17 16.12
N LEU A 266 -12.60 10.08 15.62
CA LEU A 266 -11.18 10.13 15.98
C LEU A 266 -10.65 11.57 16.02
N HIS A 267 -9.78 11.84 16.97
CA HIS A 267 -8.84 12.95 16.89
C HIS A 267 -7.83 12.64 15.79
N TYR A 268 -7.55 13.62 14.92
CA TYR A 268 -6.84 13.38 13.67
C TYR A 268 -5.92 14.55 13.31
N SER A 269 -4.62 14.29 13.20
CA SER A 269 -3.61 15.28 12.80
C SER A 269 -2.57 14.62 11.88
N GLU A 270 -1.82 15.42 11.11
CA GLU A 270 -0.64 14.87 10.43
C GLU A 270 0.34 14.27 11.43
N GLY A 271 0.96 13.16 11.04
CA GLY A 271 1.96 12.48 11.86
C GLY A 271 3.37 12.77 11.38
N ILE A 272 4.13 11.71 11.18
CA ILE A 272 5.50 11.79 10.68
C ILE A 272 5.46 12.20 9.20
N ALA A 273 6.21 13.25 8.87
CA ALA A 273 6.42 13.65 7.47
C ALA A 273 7.45 12.73 6.82
N HIS A 274 7.06 12.15 5.71
CA HIS A 274 7.80 11.11 5.00
C HIS A 274 8.25 11.64 3.64
N ASP A 275 9.52 11.42 3.31
CA ASP A 275 10.08 11.80 2.02
C ASP A 275 9.43 10.93 0.91
N SER A 276 9.34 11.47 -0.31
CA SER A 276 8.70 10.83 -1.46
C SER A 276 9.72 10.42 -2.52
N TYR A 277 9.23 9.75 -3.57
CA TYR A 277 10.07 9.33 -4.70
C TYR A 277 10.79 10.50 -5.37
N LYS A 278 10.29 11.74 -5.22
CA LYS A 278 10.96 12.95 -5.70
C LYS A 278 12.25 13.26 -4.94
N GLU A 279 12.29 12.91 -3.66
CA GLU A 279 13.45 13.04 -2.78
C GLU A 279 14.30 11.74 -2.75
N GLY A 280 13.97 10.75 -3.58
CA GLY A 280 14.71 9.47 -3.66
C GLY A 280 14.25 8.41 -2.66
N MET A 281 13.19 8.66 -1.89
CA MET A 281 12.64 7.70 -0.91
C MET A 281 11.28 7.19 -1.37
N TYR A 282 11.14 5.89 -1.58
CA TYR A 282 9.86 5.32 -2.01
C TYR A 282 9.60 3.96 -1.38
N ASP A 283 8.38 3.48 -1.58
CA ASP A 283 7.96 2.18 -1.09
C ASP A 283 8.53 1.07 -1.98
N PRO A 284 9.04 -0.05 -1.44
CA PRO A 284 9.61 -1.10 -2.28
C PRO A 284 8.58 -1.72 -3.23
N SER A 285 7.30 -1.68 -2.85
CA SER A 285 6.21 -2.29 -3.63
C SER A 285 5.76 -1.48 -4.83
N ILE A 286 6.27 -0.27 -5.07
CA ILE A 286 5.93 0.48 -6.28
C ILE A 286 6.99 0.28 -7.36
N THR A 287 6.57 0.39 -8.62
CA THR A 287 7.50 0.43 -9.75
C THR A 287 7.94 1.86 -10.01
N VAL A 288 9.25 2.06 -10.09
CA VAL A 288 9.86 3.32 -10.50
C VAL A 288 10.44 3.19 -11.90
N ASN A 289 10.34 4.27 -12.68
CA ASN A 289 11.07 4.43 -13.93
C ASN A 289 12.21 5.44 -13.70
N GLN A 290 13.43 4.95 -13.86
CA GLN A 290 14.68 5.66 -13.66
C GLN A 290 15.19 6.36 -14.92
N SER A 291 14.42 6.34 -16.02
CA SER A 291 14.79 7.05 -17.25
C SER A 291 14.70 8.57 -17.10
N GLY A 292 15.73 9.26 -17.59
CA GLY A 292 15.82 10.72 -17.55
C GLY A 292 16.25 11.27 -16.18
N ASN A 293 15.99 12.55 -15.96
CA ASN A 293 16.57 13.30 -14.82
C ASN A 293 15.79 13.15 -13.50
N ALA A 294 14.59 12.56 -13.51
CA ALA A 294 13.73 12.44 -12.34
C ALA A 294 12.97 11.12 -12.35
N LEU A 295 12.83 10.50 -11.17
CA LEU A 295 12.07 9.26 -11.00
C LEU A 295 10.60 9.47 -11.34
N LYS A 296 10.06 8.60 -12.18
CA LYS A 296 8.62 8.48 -12.43
C LYS A 296 8.09 7.25 -11.72
N VAL A 297 6.80 7.27 -11.37
CA VAL A 297 6.12 6.18 -10.65
C VAL A 297 4.86 5.78 -11.39
N PHE A 298 4.38 4.57 -11.10
CA PHE A 298 3.14 4.05 -11.67
C PHE A 298 1.97 4.45 -10.77
N TRP A 299 0.93 5.01 -11.40
CA TRP A 299 -0.31 5.36 -10.72
C TRP A 299 -1.34 4.25 -10.87
N ALA A 300 -2.20 4.07 -9.87
CA ALA A 300 -3.44 3.34 -10.04
C ALA A 300 -4.24 3.96 -11.19
N ASN A 301 -4.68 3.13 -12.12
CA ASN A 301 -5.40 3.55 -13.32
C ASN A 301 -6.60 2.64 -13.58
N PRO A 302 -7.84 3.09 -13.25
CA PRO A 302 -9.05 2.30 -13.48
C PRO A 302 -9.31 1.98 -14.96
N GLU A 303 -8.73 2.75 -15.90
CA GLU A 303 -8.86 2.51 -17.34
C GLU A 303 -7.79 1.55 -17.91
N LYS A 304 -6.81 1.17 -17.07
CA LYS A 304 -5.73 0.25 -17.44
C LYS A 304 -5.45 -0.73 -16.30
N ARG A 305 -5.98 -1.95 -16.43
CA ARG A 305 -5.72 -2.99 -15.44
C ARG A 305 -4.22 -3.26 -15.28
N PRO A 306 -3.73 -3.56 -14.07
CA PRO A 306 -2.29 -3.62 -13.80
C PRO A 306 -1.54 -4.74 -14.54
N TRP A 307 -2.19 -5.82 -14.96
CA TRP A 307 -1.55 -6.86 -15.78
C TRP A 307 -0.99 -6.30 -17.10
N ARG A 308 -1.57 -5.22 -17.63
CA ARG A 308 -1.06 -4.50 -18.81
C ARG A 308 0.24 -3.73 -18.55
N GLU A 309 0.66 -3.63 -17.30
CA GLU A 309 1.93 -3.04 -16.89
C GLU A 309 2.99 -4.11 -16.56
N LEU A 310 2.68 -5.41 -16.68
CA LEU A 310 3.53 -6.49 -16.19
C LEU A 310 4.96 -6.45 -16.77
N THR A 311 5.11 -6.06 -18.03
CA THR A 311 6.41 -5.83 -18.68
C THR A 311 7.26 -4.79 -17.95
N SER A 312 6.64 -3.72 -17.45
CA SER A 312 7.30 -2.71 -16.63
C SER A 312 7.52 -3.20 -15.20
N LEU A 313 6.54 -3.88 -14.60
CA LEU A 313 6.64 -4.42 -13.23
C LEU A 313 7.78 -5.45 -13.11
N LEU A 314 7.97 -6.27 -14.15
CA LEU A 314 8.98 -7.32 -14.26
C LEU A 314 10.19 -6.92 -15.09
N GLY A 315 10.38 -5.62 -15.33
CA GLY A 315 11.45 -5.12 -16.18
C GLY A 315 12.85 -5.57 -15.74
N PHE A 316 13.03 -5.89 -14.45
CA PHE A 316 14.28 -6.42 -13.89
C PHE A 316 14.67 -7.82 -14.41
N ILE A 317 13.78 -8.54 -15.10
CA ILE A 317 14.07 -9.84 -15.74
C ILE A 317 14.81 -9.66 -17.08
N ALA A 318 14.76 -8.48 -17.70
CA ALA A 318 15.34 -8.26 -19.02
C ALA A 318 16.88 -8.33 -19.03
N GLN A 319 17.47 -8.83 -20.13
CA GLN A 319 18.93 -8.83 -20.37
C GLN A 319 19.55 -7.43 -20.51
N GLN A 320 18.76 -6.45 -20.95
CA GLN A 320 19.20 -5.05 -21.04
C GLN A 320 18.81 -4.32 -19.77
N ASN A 321 19.56 -3.28 -19.40
CA ASN A 321 19.20 -2.38 -18.30
C ASN A 321 17.82 -1.77 -18.56
N SER A 322 16.77 -2.43 -18.07
CA SER A 322 15.44 -1.87 -18.00
C SER A 322 15.52 -0.64 -17.10
N ASN A 323 14.88 0.43 -17.53
CA ASN A 323 14.76 1.62 -16.69
C ASN A 323 13.71 1.42 -15.59
N TYR A 324 12.99 0.30 -15.57
CA TYR A 324 11.95 0.00 -14.61
C TYR A 324 12.46 -0.93 -13.51
N ASP A 325 12.23 -0.56 -12.26
CA ASP A 325 12.53 -1.41 -11.09
C ASP A 325 11.36 -1.40 -10.12
N CYS A 326 10.93 -2.59 -9.70
CA CYS A 326 10.06 -2.80 -8.55
C CYS A 326 10.85 -3.61 -7.55
N ILE A 327 11.38 -2.94 -6.52
CA ILE A 327 12.29 -3.56 -5.54
C ILE A 327 11.62 -4.78 -4.90
N GLN A 328 10.36 -4.66 -4.49
CA GLN A 328 9.65 -5.75 -3.83
C GLN A 328 9.59 -7.00 -4.71
N LEU A 329 9.16 -6.87 -5.98
CA LEU A 329 9.07 -8.00 -6.91
C LEU A 329 10.45 -8.54 -7.29
N ARG A 330 11.46 -7.67 -7.47
CA ARG A 330 12.83 -8.09 -7.77
C ARG A 330 13.43 -8.94 -6.66
N LEU A 331 13.07 -8.69 -5.41
CA LEU A 331 13.53 -9.47 -4.26
C LEU A 331 12.67 -10.71 -3.99
N SER A 332 11.35 -10.62 -4.17
CA SER A 332 10.42 -11.71 -3.81
C SER A 332 10.22 -12.75 -4.90
N LEU A 333 10.29 -12.37 -6.19
CA LEU A 333 10.07 -13.31 -7.28
C LEU A 333 11.16 -14.40 -7.36
N PRO A 334 12.47 -14.10 -7.24
CA PRO A 334 13.50 -15.14 -7.21
C PRO A 334 13.36 -16.09 -6.03
N LYS A 335 12.84 -15.61 -4.90
CA LYS A 335 12.54 -16.42 -3.71
C LYS A 335 11.43 -17.42 -4.00
N ALA A 336 10.34 -16.97 -4.60
CA ALA A 336 9.25 -17.86 -5.02
C ALA A 336 9.72 -18.90 -6.06
N ILE A 337 10.54 -18.50 -7.04
CA ILE A 337 11.10 -19.41 -8.05
C ILE A 337 11.95 -20.51 -7.42
N ARG A 338 12.80 -20.18 -6.44
CA ARG A 338 13.60 -21.18 -5.71
C ARG A 338 12.76 -22.24 -4.98
N CYS A 339 11.51 -21.91 -4.66
CA CYS A 339 10.60 -22.84 -4.01
C CYS A 339 9.89 -23.79 -4.98
N HIS A 340 9.98 -23.57 -6.30
CA HIS A 340 9.25 -24.34 -7.33
C HIS A 340 7.74 -24.42 -7.06
N GLU A 341 7.16 -23.34 -6.53
CA GLU A 341 5.72 -23.25 -6.28
C GLU A 341 5.11 -22.08 -7.05
N ASP A 342 3.93 -22.29 -7.60
CA ASP A 342 3.16 -21.25 -8.29
C ASP A 342 3.11 -19.96 -7.46
N VAL A 343 3.40 -18.86 -8.15
CA VAL A 343 3.41 -17.53 -7.57
C VAL A 343 2.60 -16.60 -8.44
N ALA A 344 1.79 -15.76 -7.80
CA ALA A 344 1.09 -14.70 -8.47
C ALA A 344 1.75 -13.34 -8.22
N ILE A 345 1.56 -12.43 -9.16
CA ILE A 345 1.81 -11.01 -8.95
C ILE A 345 0.47 -10.36 -8.70
N TRP A 346 0.29 -9.91 -7.46
CA TRP A 346 -0.84 -9.08 -7.09
C TRP A 346 -0.41 -7.62 -7.22
N SER A 347 -1.22 -6.83 -7.93
CA SER A 347 -1.00 -5.39 -8.07
C SER A 347 -2.30 -4.64 -7.82
N GLY A 348 -2.25 -3.54 -7.09
CA GLY A 348 -3.43 -2.72 -6.84
C GLY A 348 -3.15 -1.36 -6.22
N GLY A 349 -4.19 -0.55 -6.13
CA GLY A 349 -4.13 0.80 -5.58
C GLY A 349 -5.47 1.52 -5.68
N LEU A 350 -5.53 2.74 -5.18
CA LEU A 350 -6.69 3.64 -5.30
C LEU A 350 -6.26 4.86 -6.08
N ARG A 351 -6.89 5.11 -7.22
CA ARG A 351 -6.73 6.35 -7.98
C ARG A 351 -7.41 7.48 -7.24
N VAL A 352 -6.74 8.63 -7.14
CA VAL A 352 -7.31 9.85 -6.55
C VAL A 352 -7.02 11.06 -7.41
N SER A 353 -7.94 12.02 -7.39
CA SER A 353 -7.77 13.36 -7.92
C SER A 353 -7.18 14.29 -6.85
N SER A 354 -6.40 15.28 -7.28
CA SER A 354 -5.76 16.26 -6.42
C SER A 354 -6.03 17.66 -6.95
N ASN A 355 -6.55 18.55 -6.11
CA ASN A 355 -6.73 19.96 -6.45
C ASN A 355 -6.42 20.85 -5.23
N ALA A 356 -5.54 21.83 -5.41
CA ALA A 356 -5.15 22.79 -4.36
C ALA A 356 -4.75 22.14 -3.00
N GLY A 357 -4.15 20.94 -3.04
CA GLY A 357 -3.72 20.18 -1.86
C GLY A 357 -4.79 19.30 -1.22
N GLU A 358 -6.03 19.31 -1.73
CA GLU A 358 -7.09 18.38 -1.33
C GLU A 358 -7.10 17.16 -2.26
N GLN A 359 -7.18 15.97 -1.69
CA GLN A 359 -7.38 14.71 -2.42
C GLN A 359 -8.74 14.11 -2.16
N TYR A 360 -9.33 13.57 -3.22
CA TYR A 360 -10.65 12.98 -3.20
C TYR A 360 -10.77 11.91 -4.29
N VAL A 361 -11.77 11.04 -4.12
CA VAL A 361 -12.18 10.06 -5.12
C VAL A 361 -13.41 10.63 -5.81
N SER A 362 -13.33 10.91 -7.11
CA SER A 362 -14.47 11.40 -7.89
C SER A 362 -14.41 11.00 -9.35
N GLY A 363 -15.55 11.05 -10.05
CA GLY A 363 -15.59 10.79 -11.49
C GLY A 363 -15.17 9.36 -11.81
N SER A 364 -14.06 9.20 -12.52
CA SER A 364 -13.48 7.90 -12.90
C SER A 364 -12.40 7.40 -11.93
N ASP A 365 -12.15 8.09 -10.82
CA ASP A 365 -11.28 7.60 -9.76
C ASP A 365 -11.90 6.37 -9.06
N ASP A 366 -11.14 5.29 -8.95
CA ASP A 366 -11.59 4.06 -8.29
C ASP A 366 -10.39 3.21 -7.82
N GLY A 367 -10.69 2.18 -7.03
CA GLY A 367 -9.77 1.09 -6.74
C GLY A 367 -9.51 0.24 -7.98
N VAL A 368 -8.27 -0.15 -8.17
CA VAL A 368 -7.88 -1.11 -9.20
C VAL A 368 -7.08 -2.24 -8.55
N GLU A 369 -7.33 -3.47 -8.96
CA GLU A 369 -6.47 -4.60 -8.64
C GLU A 369 -6.43 -5.63 -9.78
N SER A 370 -5.34 -6.39 -9.85
CA SER A 370 -5.22 -7.59 -10.65
C SER A 370 -4.34 -8.62 -9.94
N LEU A 371 -4.60 -9.88 -10.24
CA LEU A 371 -3.81 -11.02 -9.80
C LEU A 371 -3.47 -11.85 -11.04
N LEU A 372 -2.19 -12.08 -11.29
CA LEU A 372 -1.72 -12.92 -12.39
C LEU A 372 -0.85 -14.04 -11.84
N TRP A 373 -1.28 -15.30 -12.02
CA TRP A 373 -0.49 -16.47 -11.67
C TRP A 373 0.57 -16.75 -12.73
N LEU A 374 1.76 -17.10 -12.27
CA LEU A 374 2.92 -17.39 -13.08
C LEU A 374 3.50 -18.74 -12.66
N GLU A 375 3.83 -19.56 -13.64
CA GLU A 375 4.51 -20.84 -13.43
C GLU A 375 6.02 -20.59 -13.29
N PRO A 376 6.63 -20.87 -12.11
CA PRO A 376 8.00 -20.45 -11.83
C PRO A 376 9.03 -21.06 -12.77
N ASP A 377 8.82 -22.29 -13.21
CA ASP A 377 9.73 -23.00 -14.11
C ASP A 377 9.79 -22.37 -15.52
N GLN A 378 8.80 -21.53 -15.85
CA GLN A 378 8.77 -20.78 -17.10
C GLN A 378 9.35 -19.38 -16.96
N LEU A 379 9.56 -18.88 -15.73
CA LEU A 379 10.01 -17.52 -15.50
C LEU A 379 11.51 -17.36 -15.77
N GLY A 380 11.83 -16.57 -16.78
CA GLY A 380 13.19 -16.22 -17.14
C GLY A 380 13.25 -15.25 -18.31
N GLU A 381 14.46 -14.94 -18.74
CA GLU A 381 14.71 -13.96 -19.80
C GLU A 381 14.00 -14.27 -21.11
N ILE A 382 13.98 -15.55 -21.51
CA ILE A 382 13.34 -16.00 -22.76
C ILE A 382 11.83 -15.77 -22.68
N TRP A 383 11.20 -16.22 -21.60
CA TRP A 383 9.77 -15.99 -21.36
C TRP A 383 9.45 -14.50 -21.34
N PHE A 384 10.23 -13.69 -20.62
CA PHE A 384 10.00 -12.26 -20.52
C PHE A 384 10.11 -11.58 -21.88
N SER A 385 11.09 -11.97 -22.71
CA SER A 385 11.24 -11.45 -24.07
C SER A 385 10.04 -11.79 -24.97
N HIS A 386 9.54 -13.02 -24.89
CA HIS A 386 8.36 -13.44 -25.64
C HIS A 386 7.11 -12.68 -25.18
N PHE A 387 6.89 -12.63 -23.87
CA PHE A 387 5.77 -11.90 -23.27
C PHE A 387 5.79 -10.41 -23.64
N GLN A 388 6.97 -9.78 -23.63
CA GLN A 388 7.13 -8.40 -24.07
C GLN A 388 6.72 -8.22 -25.54
N GLN A 389 7.13 -9.11 -26.44
CA GLN A 389 6.76 -9.04 -27.86
C GLN A 389 5.25 -9.20 -28.07
N GLU A 390 4.61 -10.11 -27.33
CA GLU A 390 3.16 -10.31 -27.37
C GLU A 390 2.42 -9.06 -26.87
N MET A 391 2.86 -8.47 -25.76
CA MET A 391 2.29 -7.22 -25.24
C MET A 391 2.48 -6.05 -26.20
N ASP A 392 3.65 -5.91 -26.82
CA ASP A 392 3.92 -4.88 -27.83
C ASP A 392 3.03 -5.05 -29.07
N ALA A 393 2.77 -6.29 -29.49
CA ALA A 393 1.87 -6.60 -30.59
C ALA A 393 0.42 -6.22 -30.26
N LEU A 394 -0.07 -6.56 -29.07
CA LEU A 394 -1.39 -6.15 -28.58
C LEU A 394 -1.53 -4.63 -28.51
N ASP A 395 -0.50 -3.94 -28.00
CA ASP A 395 -0.44 -2.48 -27.96
C ASP A 395 -0.51 -1.86 -29.36
N SER A 396 0.17 -2.47 -30.33
CA SER A 396 0.13 -2.05 -31.73
C SER A 396 -1.27 -2.18 -32.33
N ILE A 397 -1.94 -3.32 -32.10
CA ILE A 397 -3.34 -3.55 -32.53
C ILE A 397 -4.27 -2.51 -31.89
N GLY A 398 -4.13 -2.25 -30.59
CA GLY A 398 -4.94 -1.24 -29.89
C GLY A 398 -4.75 0.17 -30.48
N LYS A 399 -3.50 0.57 -30.77
CA LYS A 399 -3.20 1.86 -31.43
C LYS A 399 -3.78 1.94 -32.85
N SER A 400 -3.67 0.85 -33.62
CA SER A 400 -4.28 0.77 -34.95
C SER A 400 -5.80 0.90 -34.89
N LEU A 401 -6.46 0.20 -33.96
CA LEU A 401 -7.91 0.31 -33.74
C LEU A 401 -8.31 1.76 -33.44
N TYR A 402 -7.62 2.41 -32.49
CA TYR A 402 -7.86 3.82 -32.16
C TYR A 402 -7.76 4.71 -33.41
N GLY A 403 -6.67 4.55 -34.18
CA GLY A 403 -6.44 5.30 -35.42
C GLY A 403 -7.53 5.09 -36.48
N CYS A 404 -8.00 3.85 -36.66
CA CYS A 404 -9.08 3.52 -37.59
C CYS A 404 -10.41 4.17 -37.17
N VAL A 405 -10.79 4.09 -35.89
CA VAL A 405 -12.03 4.70 -35.38
C VAL A 405 -11.97 6.23 -35.52
N MET A 406 -10.84 6.85 -35.14
CA MET A 406 -10.61 8.27 -35.36
C MET A 406 -10.75 8.66 -36.83
N GLY A 407 -10.14 7.88 -37.74
CA GLY A 407 -10.21 8.11 -39.18
C GLY A 407 -11.64 8.07 -39.72
N TYR A 408 -12.43 7.10 -39.26
CA TYR A 408 -13.85 6.97 -39.64
C TYR A 408 -14.66 8.21 -39.25
N PHE A 409 -14.60 8.64 -37.98
CA PHE A 409 -15.38 9.80 -37.52
C PHE A 409 -14.90 11.11 -38.14
N LYS A 410 -13.59 11.26 -38.35
CA LYS A 410 -13.03 12.40 -39.08
C LYS A 410 -13.58 12.50 -40.50
N ALA A 411 -13.75 11.37 -41.21
CA ALA A 411 -14.36 11.34 -42.54
C ALA A 411 -15.85 11.76 -42.53
N GLN A 412 -16.53 11.61 -41.39
CA GLN A 412 -17.90 12.07 -41.16
C GLN A 412 -17.98 13.51 -40.61
N LEU A 413 -16.85 14.22 -40.49
CA LEU A 413 -16.75 15.57 -39.89
C LEU A 413 -17.22 15.63 -38.43
N ILE A 414 -17.04 14.54 -37.68
CA ILE A 414 -17.39 14.42 -36.26
C ILE A 414 -16.12 14.19 -35.45
N ASP A 415 -16.06 14.73 -34.24
CA ASP A 415 -15.02 14.39 -33.26
C ASP A 415 -15.22 12.97 -32.73
N GLY A 416 -14.29 12.09 -33.05
CA GLY A 416 -14.32 10.67 -32.70
C GLY A 416 -13.54 10.31 -31.43
N GLU A 417 -12.88 11.25 -30.75
CA GLU A 417 -11.90 10.95 -29.69
C GLU A 417 -12.48 10.04 -28.60
N LYS A 418 -13.64 10.39 -28.06
CA LYS A 418 -14.32 9.60 -27.02
C LYS A 418 -14.69 8.20 -27.51
N ILE A 419 -15.12 8.07 -28.75
CA ILE A 419 -15.57 6.79 -29.32
C ILE A 419 -14.36 5.90 -29.61
N ALA A 420 -13.26 6.46 -30.12
CA ALA A 420 -12.00 5.76 -30.33
C ALA A 420 -11.40 5.27 -29.00
N ALA A 421 -11.45 6.10 -27.96
CA ALA A 421 -11.04 5.71 -26.61
C ALA A 421 -11.91 4.56 -26.06
N GLN A 422 -13.23 4.64 -26.20
CA GLN A 422 -14.15 3.57 -25.79
C GLN A 422 -13.92 2.26 -26.55
N ALA A 423 -13.74 2.32 -27.87
CA ALA A 423 -13.45 1.14 -28.68
C ALA A 423 -12.13 0.47 -28.28
N THR A 424 -11.10 1.28 -27.99
CA THR A 424 -9.80 0.78 -27.52
C THR A 424 -9.91 0.18 -26.12
N ASN A 425 -10.70 0.79 -25.23
CA ASN A 425 -10.98 0.23 -23.91
C ASN A 425 -11.69 -1.14 -24.03
N LEU A 426 -12.71 -1.24 -24.88
CA LEU A 426 -13.40 -2.50 -25.15
C LEU A 426 -12.46 -3.57 -25.72
N PHE A 427 -11.55 -3.21 -26.63
CA PHE A 427 -10.51 -4.13 -27.12
C PHE A 427 -9.70 -4.73 -25.98
N TRP A 428 -9.19 -3.89 -25.07
CA TRP A 428 -8.44 -4.39 -23.91
C TRP A 428 -9.29 -5.23 -22.96
N GLN A 429 -10.54 -4.87 -22.72
CA GLN A 429 -11.47 -5.68 -21.93
C GLN A 429 -11.73 -7.06 -22.56
N LEU A 430 -11.64 -7.18 -23.88
CA LEU A 430 -11.78 -8.45 -24.58
C LEU A 430 -10.50 -9.28 -24.53
N CYS A 431 -9.32 -8.65 -24.58
CA CYS A 431 -8.04 -9.32 -24.35
C CYS A 431 -7.88 -9.85 -22.92
N GLU A 432 -8.67 -9.34 -21.97
CA GLU A 432 -8.67 -9.75 -20.56
C GLU A 432 -9.45 -11.03 -20.27
N ARG A 433 -10.30 -11.47 -21.20
CA ARG A 433 -11.12 -12.69 -21.07
C ARG A 433 -10.36 -13.90 -21.55
#